data_AF-A0A953T0P5-F1
#
_entry.id   AF-A0A953T0P5-F1
#
_cell.length_a   1.000
_cell.length_b   1.000
_cell.length_c   1.000
_cell.angle_alpha   90.00
_cell.angle_beta   90.00
_cell.angle_gamma   90.00
#
_symmetry.space_group_name_H-M   'P 1'
#
loop_
_entity.id
_entity.type
_entity.pdbx_description
1 polymer ?
#
loop_
_entity_poly.entity_id
_entity_poly.type
_entity_poly.pdbx_seq_one_letter_code
_entity_poly.pdbx_strand_id
1 'polypeptide(L)' 'MDLIGGGGPTIAFKCIHATATTWVFENAEHDFPQRISYTVAGDVLDAHIVGPGKESEVRMDFHLKRVK' A
#
# COMPACT_ATOMS: atom_id res chain seq x y z
N MET A 1 -5.55 -5.35 22.33
CA MET A 1 -5.26 -4.21 21.42
C MET A 1 -3.98 -4.62 20.73
N ASP A 2 -4.13 -5.46 19.72
CA ASP A 2 -3.05 -6.29 19.21
C ASP A 2 -2.50 -5.68 17.94
N LEU A 3 -1.27 -5.20 18.06
CA LEU A 3 -0.45 -4.71 16.96
C LEU A 3 -0.09 -5.91 16.06
N ILE A 4 -0.76 -5.97 14.91
CA ILE A 4 -0.36 -6.61 13.64
C ILE A 4 1.06 -7.21 13.59
N GLY A 5 1.13 -8.53 13.76
CA GLY A 5 2.22 -9.41 13.32
C GLY A 5 1.62 -10.57 12.51
N GLY A 6 1.98 -10.65 11.22
CA GLY A 6 1.22 -11.34 10.18
C GLY A 6 1.28 -12.88 10.19
N GLY A 7 0.10 -13.49 10.21
CA GLY A 7 -0.13 -14.91 9.92
C GLY A 7 -1.43 -15.15 9.13
N GLY A 8 -1.97 -14.10 8.51
CA GLY A 8 -3.15 -14.19 7.65
C GLY A 8 -2.81 -14.84 6.31
N PRO A 9 -3.81 -15.37 5.58
CA PRO A 9 -3.61 -15.87 4.23
C PRO A 9 -3.00 -14.79 3.35
N THR A 10 -2.12 -15.18 2.43
CA THR A 10 -1.58 -14.24 1.43
C THR A 10 -2.73 -13.65 0.62
N ILE A 11 -2.91 -12.34 0.70
CA ILE A 11 -3.93 -11.62 -0.05
C ILE A 11 -3.31 -11.13 -1.37
N ALA A 12 -3.87 -11.58 -2.49
CA ALA A 12 -3.39 -11.18 -3.81
C ALA A 12 -3.90 -9.78 -4.18
N PHE A 13 -3.03 -9.00 -4.82
CA PHE A 13 -3.39 -7.73 -5.45
C PHE A 13 -2.90 -7.75 -6.90
N LYS A 14 -3.73 -7.26 -7.82
CA LYS A 14 -3.35 -7.13 -9.22
C LYS A 14 -2.45 -5.90 -9.37
N CYS A 15 -1.28 -6.07 -9.99
CA CYS A 15 -0.47 -4.94 -10.44
C CYS A 15 -1.17 -4.30 -11.66
N ILE A 16 -1.74 -3.11 -11.48
CA ILE A 16 -2.47 -2.39 -12.53
C ILE A 16 -1.60 -1.34 -13.23
N HIS A 17 -0.48 -0.95 -12.61
CA HIS A 17 0.48 -0.02 -13.19
C HIS A 17 1.88 -0.32 -12.65
N ALA A 18 2.87 -0.32 -13.53
CA ALA A 18 4.27 -0.47 -13.16
C ALA A 18 5.16 0.33 -14.13
N THR A 19 6.12 1.05 -13.56
CA THR A 19 7.24 1.69 -14.26
C THR A 19 8.54 1.26 -13.58
N ALA A 20 9.66 1.88 -13.96
CA ALA A 20 10.94 1.65 -13.31
C ALA A 20 10.96 2.09 -11.84
N THR A 21 10.12 3.05 -11.45
CA THR A 21 10.14 3.67 -10.12
C THR A 21 8.79 3.71 -9.43
N THR A 22 7.71 3.29 -10.09
CA THR A 22 6.36 3.38 -9.57
C THR A 22 5.62 2.08 -9.76
N TRP A 23 4.86 1.65 -8.75
CA TRP A 23 3.98 0.48 -8.82
C TRP A 23 2.64 0.80 -8.18
N VAL A 24 1.56 0.32 -8.78
CA VAL A 24 0.20 0.40 -8.22
C VAL A 24 -0.44 -0.97 -8.28
N PHE A 25 -0.86 -1.43 -7.11
CA PHE A 25 -1.53 -2.68 -6.88
C PHE A 25 -2.95 -2.42 -6.39
N GLU A 26 -3.91 -3.20 -6.88
CA GLU A 26 -5.31 -3.04 -6.54
C GLU A 26 -6.00 -4.39 -6.28
N ASN A 27 -6.88 -4.39 -5.29
CA ASN A 27 -7.86 -5.43 -5.00
C ASN A 27 -9.11 -4.75 -4.42
N ALA A 28 -10.07 -4.41 -5.28
CA ALA A 28 -11.31 -3.72 -4.88
C ALA A 28 -12.25 -4.60 -4.01
N GLU A 29 -12.03 -5.91 -3.95
CA GLU A 29 -12.82 -6.84 -3.14
C GLU A 29 -12.30 -6.95 -1.70
N HIS A 30 -11.11 -6.40 -1.40
CA HIS A 30 -10.55 -6.46 -0.05
C HIS A 30 -11.12 -5.34 0.83
N ASP A 31 -11.38 -5.64 2.10
CA ASP A 31 -11.95 -4.68 3.05
C ASP A 31 -11.02 -3.50 3.33
N PHE A 32 -9.74 -3.75 3.61
CA PHE A 32 -8.69 -2.72 3.64
C PHE A 32 -7.32 -3.41 3.70
N PRO A 33 -6.35 -3.00 2.85
CA PRO A 33 -6.43 -1.95 1.84
C PRO A 33 -7.00 -2.44 0.50
N GLN A 34 -7.48 -1.50 -0.33
CA GLN A 34 -7.91 -1.80 -1.71
C GLN A 34 -6.90 -1.38 -2.75
N ARG A 35 -6.08 -0.36 -2.47
CA ARG A 35 -5.03 0.10 -3.37
C ARG A 35 -3.75 0.38 -2.60
N ILE A 36 -2.64 -0.07 -3.14
CA ILE A 36 -1.30 0.18 -2.61
C ILE A 36 -0.46 0.73 -3.75
N SER A 37 0.15 1.89 -3.54
CA SER A 37 1.06 2.48 -4.52
C SER A 37 2.41 2.77 -3.88
N TYR A 38 3.45 2.59 -4.67
CA TYR A 38 4.83 2.85 -4.30
C TYR A 38 5.47 3.75 -5.34
N THR A 39 6.22 4.76 -4.91
CA THR A 39 7.08 5.56 -5.79
C THR A 39 8.45 5.72 -5.17
N VAL A 40 9.50 5.42 -5.94
CA VAL A 40 10.89 5.55 -5.52
C VAL A 40 11.51 6.78 -6.18
N ALA A 41 12.09 7.66 -5.36
CA ALA A 41 12.84 8.83 -5.81
C ALA A 41 14.17 8.91 -5.02
N GLY A 42 15.26 8.48 -5.65
CA GLY A 42 16.57 8.40 -5.00
C GLY A 42 16.56 7.42 -3.82
N ASP A 43 16.75 7.95 -2.61
CA ASP A 43 16.73 7.19 -1.35
C ASP A 43 15.38 7.27 -0.62
N VAL A 44 14.34 7.82 -1.25
CA VAL A 44 13.00 7.91 -0.68
C VAL A 44 12.06 6.92 -1.37
N LEU A 45 11.25 6.24 -0.58
CA LEU A 45 10.11 5.43 -1.01
C LEU A 45 8.84 6.05 -0.40
N ASP A 46 7.97 6.56 -1.25
CA ASP A 46 6.64 6.99 -0.89
C ASP A 46 5.67 5.84 -1.10
N ALA A 47 5.00 5.41 -0.04
CA ALA A 47 3.96 4.39 -0.09
C ALA A 47 2.61 5.01 0.29
N HIS A 48 1.60 4.84 -0.56
CA HIS A 48 0.23 5.23 -0.25
C HIS A 48 -0.66 3.99 -0.21
N ILE A 49 -1.32 3.80 0.92
CA ILE A 49 -2.24 2.71 1.18
C ILE A 49 -3.63 3.30 1.32
N VAL A 50 -4.54 2.88 0.44
CA VAL A 50 -5.88 3.45 0.31
C VAL A 50 -6.91 2.34 0.40
N GLY A 51 -8.05 2.62 1.03
CA GLY A 51 -9.20 1.73 1.08
C GLY A 51 -10.39 2.39 1.74
N PRO A 52 -11.52 1.67 1.87
CA PRO A 52 -12.73 2.23 2.47
C PRO A 52 -12.52 2.48 3.97
N GLY A 53 -13.01 3.62 4.44
CA GLY A 53 -13.23 3.90 5.86
C GLY A 53 -14.71 3.84 6.22
N LYS A 54 -15.02 4.10 7.50
CA LYS A 54 -16.42 4.09 7.99
C LYS A 54 -17.35 5.06 7.26
N GLU A 55 -16.83 6.21 6.84
CA GLU A 55 -17.62 7.31 6.24
C GLU A 55 -17.11 7.68 4.84
N SER A 56 -15.79 7.61 4.63
CA SER A 56 -15.11 7.99 3.40
C SER A 56 -13.88 7.12 3.19
N GLU A 57 -13.32 7.15 1.99
CA GLU A 57 -12.01 6.56 1.69
C GLU A 57 -10.95 7.08 2.68
N VAL A 58 -10.15 6.16 3.21
CA VAL A 58 -9.02 6.45 4.09
C VAL A 58 -7.74 6.21 3.33
N ARG A 59 -6.79 7.11 3.53
CA ARG A 59 -5.44 7.04 2.97
C ARG A 59 -4.40 7.12 4.08
N MET A 60 -3.41 6.24 4.01
CA MET A 60 -2.23 6.22 4.86
C MET A 60 -0.99 6.42 4.00
N ASP A 61 -0.19 7.43 4.35
CA ASP A 61 1.03 7.78 3.64
C ASP A 61 2.26 7.44 4.49
N PHE A 62 3.20 6.69 3.90
CA PHE A 62 4.47 6.36 4.51
C PHE A 62 5.60 6.92 3.65
N HIS A 63 6.37 7.84 4.24
CA HIS A 63 7.54 8.44 3.61
C HIS A 63 8.78 7.77 4.21
N LEU A 64 9.32 6.80 3.51
CA LEU A 64 10.40 5.95 4.00
C LEU A 64 11.71 6.40 3.38
N LYS A 65 12.71 6.66 4.22
CA LYS A 65 14.08 6.92 3.77
C LYS A 65 14.89 5.64 3.87
N ARG A 66 15.52 5.24 2.77
CA ARG A 66 16.50 4.13 2.73
C ARG A 66 17.67 4.48 3.65
N VAL A 67 17.95 3.59 4.58
CA VAL A 67 19.15 3.61 5.44
C VAL A 67 19.99 2.38 5.14
N LYS A 68 21.29 2.48 5.38
CA LYS A 68 22.24 1.36 5.21
C LYS A 68 22.31 0.50 6.46
#